data_AF-A0ABD0TQX1-F1
#
_entry.id   AF-A0ABD0TQX1-F1
#
_cell.length_a   1.000
_cell.length_b   1.000
_cell.length_c   1.000
_cell.angle_alpha   90.00
_cell.angle_beta   90.00
_cell.angle_gamma   90.00
#
_symmetry.space_group_name_H-M   'P 1'
#
loop_
_entity.id
_entity.type
_entity.pdbx_description
1 polymer ?
#
loop_
_entity_poly.entity_id
_entity_poly.type
_entity_poly.pdbx_seq_one_letter_code
_entity_poly.pdbx_strand_id
1 'polypeptide(L)'
;MSLVQIIQHNENIYRILDKPPPEPPKTPRYESQLEKELKARKIPQLRRTFGYAETPLKTPDKFLKKGQGIGQPVKESDHKCYVTGNLPPVPKRPPPGKKPEKPKVNFRVVNIKKAIKTKPKPVEPRLVDTRDGHIKKIKGSGEVPEYCLRPDFGQMPAYLVKRNRRIQKAIDKFKYAEEHKESLCKLISEQERQKLLEDLKHNWQLMQKAFLQLPMLTDTIPKILKKTKMEQELKQLEKDIQLVESNPYIYIYE
;
A
#
# COMPACT_ATOMS: atom_id res chain seq x y z
N MET A 1 3.64 65.94 -45.45
CA MET A 1 3.41 65.35 -44.13
C MET A 1 2.55 66.33 -43.34
N SER A 2 1.29 66.01 -43.14
CA SER A 2 0.28 66.87 -42.53
C SER A 2 0.50 66.99 -41.03
N LEU A 3 0.60 68.23 -40.55
CA LEU A 3 0.67 68.61 -39.13
C LEU A 3 -0.69 68.37 -38.46
N VAL A 4 -0.71 67.59 -37.38
CA VAL A 4 -1.88 67.45 -36.50
C VAL A 4 -1.78 68.53 -35.42
N GLN A 5 -2.66 69.53 -35.46
CA GLN A 5 -2.84 70.49 -34.38
C GLN A 5 -3.70 69.87 -33.28
N ILE A 6 -3.13 69.69 -32.08
CA ILE A 6 -3.90 69.32 -30.89
C ILE A 6 -4.46 70.61 -30.29
N ILE A 7 -5.72 70.90 -30.60
CA ILE A 7 -6.37 72.19 -30.26
C ILE A 7 -7.00 72.18 -28.85
N GLN A 8 -7.17 71.02 -28.22
CA GLN A 8 -7.65 70.91 -26.83
C GLN A 8 -6.94 69.76 -26.09
N HIS A 9 -6.35 70.08 -24.94
CA HIS A 9 -5.85 69.13 -23.96
C HIS A 9 -6.25 69.61 -22.56
N ASN A 10 -6.66 68.69 -21.68
CA ASN A 10 -7.10 68.97 -20.30
C ASN A 10 -6.05 68.55 -19.27
N GLU A 11 -4.78 68.63 -19.64
CA GLU A 11 -3.67 68.30 -18.75
C GLU A 11 -3.43 69.48 -17.82
N ASN A 12 -3.42 69.23 -16.51
CA ASN A 12 -3.21 70.25 -15.50
C ASN A 12 -1.95 69.93 -14.70
N ILE A 13 -0.90 70.69 -14.94
CA ILE A 13 0.43 70.51 -14.32
C ILE A 13 0.39 70.52 -12.79
N TYR A 14 -0.65 71.10 -12.19
CA TYR A 14 -0.79 71.18 -10.72
C TYR A 14 -1.20 69.87 -10.05
N ARG A 15 -1.68 68.86 -10.79
CA ARG A 15 -2.01 67.51 -10.26
C ARG A 15 -0.86 66.51 -10.32
N ILE A 16 0.30 66.93 -10.84
CA ILE A 16 1.46 66.03 -11.00
C ILE A 16 2.09 65.67 -9.65
N LEU A 17 1.89 66.50 -8.61
CA LEU A 17 2.43 66.31 -7.26
C LEU A 17 1.34 66.23 -6.20
N ASP A 18 0.25 65.47 -6.46
CA ASP A 18 -0.77 65.22 -5.43
C ASP A 18 -0.11 64.55 -4.20
N LYS A 19 -0.29 65.16 -3.02
CA LYS A 19 0.31 64.64 -1.78
C LYS A 19 -0.33 63.30 -1.43
N PRO A 20 0.46 62.30 -0.97
CA PRO A 20 -0.11 61.02 -0.58
C PRO A 20 -1.13 61.22 0.56
N PRO A 21 -2.17 60.37 0.63
CA PRO A 21 -3.19 60.46 1.68
C PRO A 21 -2.55 60.45 3.08
N PRO A 22 -3.09 61.21 4.05
CA PRO A 22 -2.56 61.22 5.40
C PRO A 22 -2.63 59.83 6.02
N GLU A 23 -1.62 59.48 6.83
CA GLU A 23 -1.57 58.17 7.48
C GLU A 23 -2.77 57.94 8.40
N PRO A 24 -3.35 56.73 8.41
CA PRO A 24 -4.51 56.43 9.23
C PRO A 24 -4.17 56.50 10.74
N PRO A 25 -5.15 56.86 11.60
CA PRO A 25 -4.92 56.91 13.03
C PRO A 25 -4.59 55.50 13.58
N LYS A 26 -3.71 55.46 14.59
CA LYS A 26 -3.32 54.19 15.22
C LYS A 26 -4.53 53.53 15.88
N THR A 27 -4.68 52.22 15.67
CA THR A 27 -5.71 51.42 16.31
C THR A 27 -5.50 51.35 17.83
N PRO A 28 -6.57 51.21 18.63
CA PRO A 28 -6.43 51.02 20.07
C PRO A 28 -5.60 49.78 20.39
N ARG A 29 -4.87 49.83 21.51
CA ARG A 29 -4.01 48.72 21.93
C ARG A 29 -4.86 47.52 22.31
N TYR A 30 -4.45 46.33 21.88
CA TYR A 30 -5.11 45.07 22.24
C TYR A 30 -5.07 44.84 23.76
N GLU A 31 -6.23 44.61 24.38
CA GLU A 31 -6.34 44.15 25.76
C GLU A 31 -6.58 42.64 25.78
N SER A 32 -5.78 41.92 26.57
CA SER A 32 -5.89 40.46 26.69
C SER A 32 -7.15 40.06 27.45
N GLN A 33 -7.91 39.11 26.90
CA GLN A 33 -9.08 38.52 27.58
C GLN A 33 -8.72 37.90 28.94
N LEU A 34 -7.49 37.38 29.07
CA LEU A 34 -6.97 36.76 30.29
C LEU A 34 -6.74 37.76 31.43
N GLU A 35 -6.52 39.06 31.15
CA GLU A 35 -6.27 40.04 32.20
C GLU A 35 -7.50 40.24 33.09
N LYS A 36 -8.70 40.22 32.50
CA LYS A 36 -9.97 40.31 33.23
C LYS A 36 -10.15 39.11 34.17
N GLU A 37 -9.81 37.91 33.71
CA GLU A 37 -9.89 36.70 34.52
C GLU A 37 -8.90 36.72 35.70
N LEU A 38 -7.67 37.18 35.46
CA LEU A 38 -6.65 37.28 36.51
C LEU A 38 -7.02 38.32 37.58
N LYS A 39 -7.62 39.45 37.19
CA LYS A 39 -8.16 40.44 38.15
C LYS A 39 -9.32 39.87 38.97
N ALA A 40 -10.24 39.16 38.35
CA ALA A 40 -11.35 38.52 39.06
C ALA A 40 -10.87 37.50 40.11
N ARG A 41 -9.83 36.72 39.78
CA ARG A 41 -9.22 35.75 40.72
C ARG A 41 -8.50 36.40 41.90
N LYS A 42 -8.01 37.64 41.74
CA LYS A 42 -7.30 38.40 42.77
C LYS A 42 -8.21 39.18 43.71
N ILE A 43 -9.54 39.15 43.54
CA ILE A 43 -10.46 39.82 44.46
C ILE A 43 -10.35 39.13 45.84
N PRO A 44 -9.81 39.79 46.86
CA PRO A 44 -9.63 39.16 48.16
C PRO A 44 -11.00 38.87 48.78
N GLN A 45 -11.23 37.63 49.19
CA GLN A 45 -12.40 37.27 49.98
C GLN A 45 -12.30 37.95 51.34
N LEU A 46 -13.24 38.85 51.62
CA LEU A 46 -13.26 39.64 52.84
C LEU A 46 -13.27 38.70 54.07
N ARG A 47 -12.23 38.78 54.91
CA ARG A 47 -12.11 38.09 56.23
C ARG A 47 -11.90 36.56 56.17
N ARG A 48 -11.24 36.03 55.14
CA ARG A 48 -10.97 34.57 55.03
C ARG A 48 -9.93 34.04 56.04
N THR A 49 -8.90 34.81 56.37
CA THR A 49 -7.76 34.33 57.18
C THR A 49 -7.94 34.51 58.70
N PHE A 50 -8.40 35.68 59.14
CA PHE A 50 -8.50 36.01 60.57
C PHE A 50 -9.95 36.19 61.09
N GLY A 51 -10.96 36.00 60.22
CA GLY A 51 -12.37 36.11 60.62
C GLY A 51 -12.79 37.51 61.06
N TYR A 52 -13.81 37.59 61.92
CA TYR A 52 -14.26 38.84 62.55
C TYR A 52 -13.53 39.03 63.88
N ALA A 53 -13.11 40.27 64.20
CA ALA A 53 -12.53 40.58 65.50
C ALA A 53 -13.52 40.32 66.64
N GLU A 54 -14.77 40.74 66.46
CA GLU A 54 -15.92 40.33 67.27
C GLU A 54 -17.00 39.81 66.34
N THR A 55 -17.55 38.64 66.65
CA THR A 55 -18.51 37.98 65.76
C THR A 55 -19.84 38.73 65.81
N PRO A 56 -20.33 39.29 64.69
CA PRO A 56 -21.58 40.01 64.68
C PRO A 56 -22.73 39.05 64.99
N LEU A 57 -23.40 39.27 66.12
CA LEU A 57 -24.57 38.50 66.52
C LEU A 57 -25.78 38.91 65.70
N LYS A 58 -26.58 37.94 65.28
CA LYS A 58 -27.85 38.21 64.59
C LYS A 58 -28.88 38.66 65.61
N THR A 59 -29.68 39.66 65.26
CA THR A 59 -30.82 40.09 66.09
C THR A 59 -31.86 38.96 66.21
N PRO A 60 -32.63 38.87 67.31
CA PRO A 60 -33.59 37.79 67.56
C PRO A 60 -34.63 37.62 66.44
N ASP A 61 -35.00 38.71 65.75
CA ASP A 61 -35.93 38.70 64.62
C ASP A 61 -35.41 37.92 63.40
N LYS A 62 -34.09 37.71 63.32
CA LYS A 62 -33.41 36.97 62.23
C LYS A 62 -33.14 35.51 62.62
N PHE A 63 -34.11 34.88 63.28
CA PHE A 63 -34.07 33.46 63.59
C PHE A 63 -34.22 32.60 62.32
N LEU A 64 -33.73 31.36 62.38
CA LEU A 64 -33.76 30.42 61.26
C LEU A 64 -35.22 29.99 60.95
N LYS A 65 -35.71 30.28 59.75
CA LYS A 65 -37.06 29.90 59.30
C LYS A 65 -37.05 28.54 58.59
N LYS A 66 -38.17 27.82 58.62
CA LYS A 66 -38.33 26.52 57.93
C LYS A 66 -38.03 26.67 56.44
N GLY A 67 -37.09 25.88 55.91
CA GLY A 67 -36.66 25.94 54.51
C GLY A 67 -35.57 26.99 54.20
N GLN A 68 -35.21 27.85 55.16
CA GLN A 68 -34.02 28.67 55.09
C GLN A 68 -32.90 28.00 55.88
N GLY A 69 -31.78 27.71 55.22
CA GLY A 69 -30.67 26.92 55.76
C GLY A 69 -29.89 26.27 54.62
N ILE A 70 -29.03 25.30 54.94
CA ILE A 70 -28.40 24.46 53.92
C ILE A 70 -29.52 23.60 53.33
N GLY A 71 -30.04 24.02 52.17
CA GLY A 71 -31.03 23.25 51.42
C GLY A 71 -30.45 21.92 50.96
N GLN A 72 -31.31 20.95 50.66
CA GLN A 72 -30.86 19.75 49.95
C GLN A 72 -30.22 20.19 48.62
N PRO A 73 -29.05 19.64 48.23
CA PRO A 73 -28.45 19.98 46.95
C PRO A 73 -29.46 19.65 45.85
N VAL A 74 -29.89 20.67 45.12
CA VAL A 74 -30.67 20.46 43.91
C VAL A 74 -29.76 19.69 42.96
N LYS A 75 -30.17 18.49 42.56
CA LYS A 75 -29.45 17.76 41.52
C LYS A 75 -29.63 18.51 40.20
N GLU A 76 -28.71 19.42 39.91
CA GLU A 76 -28.56 19.93 38.56
C GLU A 76 -28.11 18.77 37.69
N SER A 77 -28.96 18.40 36.74
CA SER A 77 -28.63 17.33 35.82
C SER A 77 -27.84 17.93 34.67
N ASP A 78 -26.53 17.68 34.61
CA ASP A 78 -25.63 18.24 33.58
C ASP A 78 -25.95 17.78 32.14
N HIS A 79 -26.93 16.89 31.97
CA HIS A 79 -27.31 16.40 30.65
C HIS A 79 -28.20 17.41 29.93
N LYS A 80 -27.65 18.10 28.93
CA LYS A 80 -28.45 18.66 27.84
C LYS A 80 -28.74 17.55 26.84
N CYS A 81 -29.90 16.91 26.95
CA CYS A 81 -30.40 16.01 25.91
C CYS A 81 -30.63 16.80 24.62
N TYR A 82 -29.67 16.75 23.70
CA TYR A 82 -29.89 17.17 22.33
C TYR A 82 -30.74 16.10 21.64
N VAL A 83 -32.05 16.33 21.58
CA VAL A 83 -32.97 15.46 20.85
C VAL A 83 -32.77 15.74 19.36
N THR A 84 -31.85 15.04 18.71
CA THR A 84 -31.86 14.94 17.24
C THR A 84 -33.13 14.20 16.84
N GLY A 85 -34.05 14.88 16.14
CA GLY A 85 -35.42 14.42 15.85
C GLY A 85 -35.57 13.18 14.95
N ASN A 86 -34.55 12.31 14.89
CA ASN A 86 -34.51 11.11 14.04
C ASN A 86 -34.61 9.80 14.84
N LEU A 87 -35.02 9.82 16.11
CA LEU A 87 -35.34 8.59 16.83
C LEU A 87 -36.81 8.21 16.65
N PRO A 88 -37.14 6.96 16.28
CA PRO A 88 -38.53 6.51 16.24
C PRO A 88 -39.16 6.61 17.63
N PRO A 89 -40.48 6.90 17.71
CA PRO A 89 -41.16 7.03 18.98
C PRO A 89 -41.06 5.73 19.79
N VAL A 90 -40.85 5.86 21.10
CA VAL A 90 -40.81 4.72 22.01
C VAL A 90 -42.09 3.90 21.86
N PRO A 91 -42.01 2.56 21.65
CA PRO A 91 -43.19 1.73 21.53
C PRO A 91 -44.15 1.94 22.71
N LYS A 92 -45.42 2.19 22.42
CA LYS A 92 -46.45 2.34 23.46
C LYS A 92 -46.49 1.06 24.30
N ARG A 93 -46.60 1.21 25.63
CA ARG A 93 -46.84 0.07 26.51
C ARG A 93 -48.08 -0.67 25.99
N PRO A 94 -47.96 -1.98 25.69
CA PRO A 94 -49.14 -2.74 25.33
C PRO A 94 -50.15 -2.66 26.50
N PRO A 95 -51.46 -2.72 26.21
CA PRO A 95 -52.48 -2.82 27.26
C PRO A 95 -52.12 -3.98 28.21
N PRO A 96 -52.50 -3.92 29.50
CA PRO A 96 -52.22 -5.01 30.45
C PRO A 96 -52.61 -6.34 29.80
N GLY A 97 -51.58 -7.12 29.45
CA GLY A 97 -51.74 -8.26 28.56
C GLY A 97 -52.73 -9.26 29.18
N LYS A 98 -53.52 -9.91 28.33
CA LYS A 98 -54.25 -11.11 28.76
C LYS A 98 -53.25 -12.05 29.43
N LYS A 99 -53.64 -12.61 30.58
CA LYS A 99 -52.81 -13.57 31.33
C LYS A 99 -52.22 -14.58 30.33
N PRO A 100 -50.92 -14.91 30.42
CA PRO A 100 -50.30 -15.83 29.46
C PRO A 100 -51.16 -17.09 29.38
N GLU A 101 -51.59 -17.44 28.17
CA GLU A 101 -52.36 -18.65 27.95
C GLU A 101 -51.55 -19.82 28.50
N LYS A 102 -52.20 -20.68 29.29
CA LYS A 102 -51.54 -21.88 29.78
C LYS A 102 -51.04 -22.66 28.57
N PRO A 103 -49.80 -23.16 28.59
CA PRO A 103 -49.25 -23.92 27.48
C PRO A 103 -50.17 -25.10 27.19
N LYS A 104 -50.66 -25.19 25.94
CA LYS A 104 -51.54 -26.28 25.47
C LYS A 104 -50.80 -27.63 25.44
N VAL A 105 -49.47 -27.60 25.53
CA VAL A 105 -48.59 -28.77 25.44
C VAL A 105 -48.27 -29.29 26.83
N ASN A 106 -48.47 -30.59 27.04
CA ASN A 106 -48.08 -31.26 28.27
C ASN A 106 -46.56 -31.51 28.29
N PHE A 107 -45.81 -30.63 28.95
CA PHE A 107 -44.35 -30.74 29.05
C PHE A 107 -43.87 -32.01 29.74
N ARG A 108 -44.66 -32.63 30.63
CA ARG A 108 -44.29 -33.92 31.25
C ARG A 108 -44.16 -35.01 30.20
N VAL A 109 -45.14 -35.10 29.29
CA VAL A 109 -45.13 -36.08 28.19
C VAL A 109 -44.01 -35.77 27.19
N VAL A 110 -43.77 -34.50 26.88
CA VAL A 110 -42.66 -34.08 26.02
C VAL A 110 -41.31 -34.44 26.63
N ASN A 111 -41.13 -34.21 27.93
CA ASN A 111 -39.90 -34.51 28.65
C ASN A 111 -39.65 -36.02 28.74
N ILE A 112 -40.69 -36.83 29.00
CA ILE A 112 -40.60 -38.30 28.99
C ILE A 112 -40.19 -38.79 27.58
N LYS A 113 -40.89 -38.33 26.53
CA LYS A 113 -40.56 -38.70 25.15
C LYS A 113 -39.15 -38.25 24.77
N LYS A 114 -38.73 -37.06 25.21
CA LYS A 114 -37.37 -36.55 24.99
C LYS A 114 -36.35 -37.43 25.69
N ALA A 115 -36.53 -37.75 26.96
CA ALA A 115 -35.62 -38.60 27.72
C ALA A 115 -35.47 -39.99 27.08
N ILE A 116 -36.57 -40.64 26.69
CA ILE A 116 -36.55 -41.96 26.02
C ILE A 116 -35.80 -41.88 24.68
N LYS A 117 -35.99 -40.79 23.91
CA LYS A 117 -35.33 -40.59 22.61
C LYS A 117 -33.88 -40.10 22.71
N THR A 118 -33.45 -39.64 23.88
CA THR A 118 -32.11 -39.05 24.02
C THR A 118 -31.10 -40.18 24.11
N LYS A 119 -30.18 -40.26 23.14
CA LYS A 119 -29.10 -41.24 23.19
C LYS A 119 -28.16 -40.91 24.37
N PRO A 120 -27.70 -41.91 25.14
CA PRO A 120 -26.73 -41.66 26.19
C PRO A 120 -25.44 -41.11 25.61
N LYS A 121 -24.70 -40.35 26.41
CA LYS A 121 -23.36 -39.89 26.02
C LYS A 121 -22.49 -41.13 25.78
N PRO A 122 -21.77 -41.24 24.65
CA PRO A 122 -20.86 -42.36 24.42
C PRO A 122 -19.82 -42.40 25.54
N VAL A 123 -19.62 -43.59 26.11
CA VAL A 123 -18.63 -43.80 27.16
C VAL A 123 -17.25 -43.74 26.53
N GLU A 124 -16.37 -42.92 27.08
CA GLU A 124 -14.96 -42.90 26.67
C GLU A 124 -14.27 -44.16 27.20
N PRO A 125 -13.49 -44.89 26.38
CA PRO A 125 -12.73 -46.04 26.83
C PRO A 125 -11.68 -45.62 27.86
N ARG A 126 -11.66 -46.32 29.00
CA ARG A 126 -10.82 -46.02 30.17
C ARG A 126 -10.27 -47.32 30.74
N LEU A 127 -9.06 -47.25 31.27
CA LEU A 127 -8.38 -48.34 31.96
C LEU A 127 -8.40 -48.06 33.46
N VAL A 128 -8.74 -49.08 34.26
CA VAL A 128 -8.68 -49.04 35.72
C VAL A 128 -7.68 -50.08 36.17
N ASP A 129 -6.60 -49.62 36.77
CA ASP A 129 -5.40 -50.44 37.06
C ASP A 129 -5.25 -50.72 38.57
N THR A 130 -5.62 -49.74 39.40
CA THR A 130 -5.45 -49.81 40.87
C THR A 130 -6.71 -50.30 41.58
N ARG A 131 -6.54 -51.00 42.72
CA ARG A 131 -7.63 -51.43 43.61
C ARG A 131 -8.50 -50.26 44.10
N ASP A 132 -7.90 -49.09 44.25
CA ASP A 132 -8.57 -47.83 44.65
C ASP A 132 -9.38 -47.18 43.51
N GLY A 133 -9.38 -47.78 42.32
CA GLY A 133 -10.15 -47.30 41.18
C GLY A 133 -9.51 -46.14 40.41
N HIS A 134 -8.18 -46.02 40.40
CA HIS A 134 -7.52 -44.99 39.60
C HIS A 134 -7.77 -45.22 38.10
N ILE A 135 -8.29 -44.20 37.43
CA ILE A 135 -8.77 -44.26 36.05
C ILE A 135 -7.80 -43.53 35.11
N LYS A 136 -7.26 -44.27 34.14
CA LYS A 136 -6.48 -43.73 33.02
C LYS A 136 -7.33 -43.69 31.75
N LYS A 137 -7.19 -42.63 30.94
CA LYS A 137 -7.87 -42.55 29.64
C LYS A 137 -7.06 -43.33 28.62
N ILE A 138 -7.71 -44.26 27.91
CA ILE A 138 -7.02 -45.09 26.91
C ILE A 138 -6.62 -44.24 25.70
N LYS A 139 -7.51 -43.34 25.26
CA LYS A 139 -7.24 -42.42 24.15
C LYS A 139 -6.11 -41.43 24.50
N GLY A 140 -5.05 -41.41 23.71
CA GLY A 140 -3.88 -40.55 23.89
C GLY A 140 -2.83 -41.02 24.91
N SER A 141 -3.04 -42.18 25.56
CA SER A 141 -2.07 -42.77 26.50
C SER A 141 -0.89 -43.49 25.81
N GLY A 142 -1.01 -43.76 24.51
CA GLY A 142 -0.08 -44.60 23.76
C GLY A 142 -0.31 -46.11 23.93
N GLU A 143 -1.25 -46.53 24.78
CA GLU A 143 -1.60 -47.95 25.00
C GLU A 143 -2.33 -48.59 23.80
N VAL A 144 -2.92 -47.77 22.93
CA VAL A 144 -3.58 -48.21 21.69
C VAL A 144 -2.88 -47.55 20.50
N PRO A 145 -2.57 -48.30 19.42
CA PRO A 145 -1.95 -47.75 18.22
C PRO A 145 -2.94 -46.86 17.44
N GLU A 146 -3.04 -45.59 17.82
CA GLU A 146 -3.94 -44.63 17.17
C GLU A 146 -3.42 -44.18 15.80
N TYR A 147 -2.12 -43.93 15.68
CA TYR A 147 -1.53 -43.33 14.48
C TYR A 147 -1.36 -44.33 13.33
N CYS A 148 -1.13 -45.61 13.65
CA CYS A 148 -0.96 -46.67 12.65
C CYS A 148 -2.29 -47.05 11.98
N LEU A 149 -3.42 -46.84 12.67
CA LEU A 149 -4.76 -47.14 12.18
C LEU A 149 -5.39 -45.98 11.41
N ARG A 150 -4.66 -44.88 11.21
CA ARG A 150 -5.16 -43.76 10.43
C ARG A 150 -5.33 -44.17 8.97
N PRO A 151 -6.39 -43.70 8.28
CA PRO A 151 -6.62 -44.04 6.87
C PRO A 151 -5.55 -43.48 5.94
N ASP A 152 -4.87 -42.40 6.35
CA ASP A 152 -3.78 -41.75 5.62
C ASP A 152 -2.39 -42.29 6.02
N PHE A 153 -2.33 -43.31 6.87
CA PHE A 153 -1.06 -43.93 7.25
C PHE A 153 -0.41 -44.58 6.02
N GLY A 154 0.88 -44.29 5.80
CA GLY A 154 1.62 -44.74 4.61
C GLY A 154 1.27 -44.01 3.31
N GLN A 155 0.28 -43.12 3.31
CA GLN A 155 -0.02 -42.29 2.14
C GLN A 155 0.86 -41.04 2.10
N MET A 156 1.31 -40.65 0.92
CA MET A 156 2.05 -39.40 0.75
C MET A 156 1.13 -38.19 1.01
N PRO A 157 1.46 -37.30 1.95
CA PRO A 157 0.68 -36.10 2.20
C PRO A 157 0.47 -35.26 0.93
N ALA A 158 -0.74 -34.72 0.77
CA ALA A 158 -1.13 -33.96 -0.42
C ALA A 158 -0.20 -32.76 -0.73
N TYR A 159 0.42 -32.16 0.29
CA TYR A 159 1.36 -31.05 0.09
C TYR A 159 2.68 -31.52 -0.56
N LEU A 160 3.16 -32.73 -0.24
CA LEU A 160 4.36 -33.30 -0.87
C LEU A 160 4.08 -33.64 -2.33
N VAL A 161 2.91 -34.22 -2.63
CA VAL A 161 2.46 -34.44 -4.02
C VAL A 161 2.51 -33.13 -4.83
N LYS A 162 1.94 -32.05 -4.27
CA LYS A 162 1.93 -30.73 -4.91
C LYS A 162 3.34 -30.17 -5.09
N ARG A 163 4.21 -30.33 -4.09
CA ARG A 163 5.61 -29.87 -4.14
C ARG A 163 6.39 -30.61 -5.22
N ASN A 164 6.30 -31.95 -5.26
CA ASN A 164 6.99 -32.77 -6.26
C ASN A 164 6.53 -32.41 -7.67
N ARG A 165 5.22 -32.20 -7.88
CA ARG A 165 4.68 -31.72 -9.16
C ARG A 165 5.23 -30.36 -9.57
N ARG A 166 5.43 -29.43 -8.64
CA ARG A 166 6.02 -28.11 -8.93
C ARG A 166 7.49 -28.23 -9.33
N ILE A 167 8.25 -29.03 -8.60
CA ILE A 167 9.66 -29.30 -8.89
C ILE A 167 9.79 -29.93 -10.28
N GLN A 168 9.00 -30.96 -10.58
CA GLN A 168 9.02 -31.62 -11.88
C GLN A 168 8.72 -30.64 -13.02
N LYS A 169 7.67 -29.82 -12.89
CA LYS A 169 7.35 -28.78 -13.89
C LYS A 169 8.47 -27.77 -14.09
N ALA A 170 9.20 -27.40 -13.02
CA ALA A 170 10.32 -26.49 -13.13
C ALA A 170 11.50 -27.12 -13.88
N ILE A 171 11.79 -28.41 -13.60
CA ILE A 171 12.79 -29.19 -14.31
C ILE A 171 12.41 -29.33 -15.79
N ASP A 172 11.16 -29.67 -16.09
CA ASP A 172 10.69 -29.83 -17.46
C ASP A 172 10.76 -28.51 -18.23
N LYS A 173 10.42 -27.39 -17.58
CA LYS A 173 10.55 -26.04 -18.18
C LYS A 173 12.00 -25.69 -18.48
N PHE A 174 12.92 -26.03 -17.57
CA PHE A 174 14.35 -25.80 -17.77
C PHE A 174 14.89 -26.62 -18.94
N LYS A 175 14.57 -27.92 -18.99
CA LYS A 175 14.94 -28.81 -20.11
C LYS A 175 14.41 -28.30 -21.45
N TYR A 176 13.13 -27.93 -21.50
CA TYR A 176 12.53 -27.36 -22.70
C TYR A 176 13.26 -26.09 -23.15
N ALA A 177 13.58 -25.19 -22.21
CA ALA A 177 14.30 -23.96 -22.51
C ALA A 177 15.73 -24.21 -23.00
N GLU A 178 16.42 -25.24 -22.51
CA GLU A 178 17.72 -25.65 -23.04
C GLU A 178 17.61 -26.25 -24.44
N GLU A 179 16.64 -27.14 -24.68
CA GLU A 179 16.42 -27.76 -25.99
C GLU A 179 16.03 -26.74 -27.07
N HIS A 180 15.28 -25.70 -26.69
CA HIS A 180 14.82 -24.64 -27.60
C HIS A 180 15.70 -23.38 -27.53
N LYS A 181 16.85 -23.45 -26.86
CA LYS A 181 17.80 -22.35 -26.87
C LYS A 181 18.41 -22.27 -28.26
N GLU A 182 18.11 -21.21 -28.99
CA GLU A 182 18.76 -20.95 -30.27
C GLU A 182 20.28 -20.93 -30.08
N SER A 183 21.00 -21.57 -31.00
CA SER A 183 22.46 -21.54 -30.98
C SER A 183 22.93 -20.09 -31.11
N LEU A 184 23.82 -19.66 -30.21
CA LEU A 184 24.38 -18.30 -30.22
C LEU A 184 25.09 -17.95 -31.53
N CYS A 185 25.46 -18.97 -32.31
CA CYS A 185 26.02 -18.83 -33.63
C CYS A 185 25.04 -19.30 -34.71
N LYS A 186 24.99 -18.53 -35.81
CA LYS A 186 24.29 -18.87 -37.05
C LYS A 186 25.30 -19.36 -38.07
N LEU A 187 25.04 -20.50 -38.68
CA LEU A 187 25.84 -20.98 -39.82
C LEU A 187 25.40 -20.24 -41.08
N ILE A 188 26.34 -19.64 -41.81
CA ILE A 188 26.06 -19.04 -43.13
C ILE A 188 25.64 -20.15 -44.10
N SER A 189 24.54 -19.95 -44.82
CA SER A 189 24.12 -20.90 -45.86
C SER A 189 25.12 -20.93 -47.02
N GLU A 190 25.18 -22.04 -47.75
CA GLU A 190 26.08 -22.12 -48.90
C GLU A 190 25.77 -21.07 -49.97
N GLN A 191 24.48 -20.72 -50.14
CA GLN A 191 24.03 -19.67 -51.06
C GLN A 191 24.54 -18.28 -50.63
N GLU A 192 24.42 -17.94 -49.35
CA GLU A 192 24.94 -16.68 -48.81
C GLU A 192 26.47 -16.62 -48.90
N ARG A 193 27.16 -17.74 -48.68
CA ARG A 193 28.61 -17.83 -48.86
C ARG A 193 29.03 -17.62 -50.31
N GLN A 194 28.34 -18.24 -51.27
CA GLN A 194 28.61 -18.05 -52.69
C GLN A 194 28.39 -16.61 -53.11
N LYS A 195 27.27 -16.00 -52.68
CA LYS A 195 26.99 -14.59 -52.93
C LYS A 195 28.06 -13.67 -52.35
N LEU A 196 28.50 -13.90 -51.11
CA LEU A 196 29.59 -13.15 -50.50
C LEU A 196 30.89 -13.24 -51.32
N LEU A 197 31.24 -14.45 -51.81
CA LEU A 197 32.42 -14.65 -52.66
C LEU A 197 32.29 -13.94 -54.00
N GLU A 198 31.11 -13.97 -54.62
CA GLU A 198 30.82 -13.24 -55.86
C GLU A 198 31.00 -11.74 -55.67
N ASP A 199 30.43 -11.18 -54.59
CA ASP A 199 30.53 -9.76 -54.27
C ASP A 199 31.98 -9.33 -53.98
N LEU A 200 32.75 -10.14 -53.23
CA LEU A 200 34.16 -9.88 -52.97
C LEU A 200 35.01 -9.93 -54.26
N LYS A 201 34.78 -10.92 -55.12
CA LYS A 201 35.47 -11.04 -56.42
C LYS A 201 35.12 -9.89 -57.35
N HIS A 202 33.85 -9.45 -57.36
CA HIS A 202 33.41 -8.29 -58.13
C HIS A 202 34.10 -7.00 -57.66
N ASN A 203 34.18 -6.77 -56.35
CA ASN A 203 34.90 -5.63 -55.79
C ASN A 203 36.39 -5.66 -56.12
N TRP A 204 37.02 -6.82 -56.05
CA TRP A 204 38.41 -6.98 -56.48
C TRP A 204 38.59 -6.63 -57.95
N GLN A 205 37.72 -7.09 -58.85
CA GLN A 205 37.77 -6.75 -60.28
C GLN A 205 37.63 -5.25 -60.52
N LEU A 206 36.70 -4.58 -59.82
CA LEU A 206 36.51 -3.13 -59.93
C LEU A 206 37.75 -2.35 -59.46
N MET A 207 38.30 -2.73 -58.30
CA MET A 207 39.51 -2.08 -57.77
C MET A 207 40.74 -2.36 -58.62
N GLN A 208 40.88 -3.58 -59.14
CA GLN A 208 41.97 -3.95 -60.04
C GLN A 208 41.89 -3.15 -61.34
N LYS A 209 40.70 -2.97 -61.91
CA LYS A 209 40.50 -2.11 -63.08
C LYS A 209 40.91 -0.67 -62.80
N ALA A 210 40.54 -0.10 -61.65
CA ALA A 210 40.93 1.25 -61.25
C ALA A 210 42.44 1.37 -61.02
N PHE A 211 43.06 0.35 -60.44
CA PHE A 211 44.51 0.27 -60.24
C PHE A 211 45.27 0.27 -61.57
N LEU A 212 44.81 -0.52 -62.56
CA LEU A 212 45.40 -0.57 -63.89
C LEU A 212 45.25 0.74 -64.68
N GLN A 213 44.25 1.55 -64.35
CA GLN A 213 44.05 2.89 -64.94
C GLN A 213 44.93 3.97 -64.32
N LEU A 214 45.75 3.63 -63.31
CA LEU A 214 46.70 4.57 -62.73
C LEU A 214 47.78 4.97 -63.75
N PRO A 215 48.25 6.24 -63.72
CA PRO A 215 49.39 6.65 -64.51
C PRO A 215 50.63 5.80 -64.19
N MET A 216 51.36 5.37 -65.22
CA MET A 216 52.60 4.60 -65.08
C MET A 216 53.64 5.31 -64.22
N LEU A 217 53.71 6.65 -64.32
CA LEU A 217 54.64 7.48 -63.56
C LEU A 217 54.02 7.96 -62.24
N THR A 218 54.61 7.54 -61.13
CA THR A 218 54.20 7.90 -59.76
C THR A 218 55.19 8.85 -59.08
N ASP A 219 55.50 9.97 -59.73
CA ASP A 219 56.62 10.83 -59.29
C ASP A 219 56.24 11.77 -58.13
N THR A 220 54.95 12.06 -57.95
CA THR A 220 54.46 12.98 -56.92
C THR A 220 53.94 12.23 -55.69
N ILE A 221 54.19 12.74 -54.47
CA ILE A 221 53.74 12.14 -53.20
C ILE A 221 52.26 11.68 -53.21
N PRO A 222 51.29 12.46 -53.71
CA PRO A 222 49.89 12.02 -53.74
C PRO A 222 49.64 10.80 -54.63
N LYS A 223 50.38 10.68 -55.74
CA LYS A 223 50.29 9.52 -56.65
C LYS A 223 50.85 8.26 -55.99
N ILE A 224 51.96 8.39 -55.27
CA ILE A 224 52.57 7.29 -54.50
C ILE A 224 51.59 6.81 -53.43
N LEU A 225 51.07 7.73 -52.60
CA LEU A 225 50.11 7.39 -51.55
C LEU A 225 48.85 6.73 -52.09
N LYS A 226 48.30 7.24 -53.20
CA LYS A 226 47.12 6.66 -53.87
C LYS A 226 47.39 5.25 -54.38
N LYS A 227 48.56 5.00 -54.98
CA LYS A 227 48.97 3.67 -55.45
C LYS A 227 49.12 2.70 -54.27
N THR A 228 49.90 3.08 -53.26
CA THR A 228 50.14 2.24 -52.08
C THR A 228 48.85 1.90 -51.34
N LYS A 229 47.91 2.85 -51.23
CA LYS A 229 46.59 2.60 -50.65
C LYS A 229 45.82 1.53 -51.43
N MET A 230 45.76 1.65 -52.76
CA MET A 230 45.09 0.65 -53.60
C MET A 230 45.75 -0.74 -53.53
N GLU A 231 47.08 -0.80 -53.45
CA GLU A 231 47.81 -2.08 -53.28
C GLU A 231 47.45 -2.75 -51.94
N GLN A 232 47.32 -1.96 -50.87
CA GLN A 232 46.90 -2.47 -49.56
C GLN A 232 45.46 -2.98 -49.59
N GLU A 233 44.55 -2.24 -50.21
CA GLU A 233 43.14 -2.63 -50.35
C GLU A 233 42.98 -3.89 -51.20
N LEU A 234 43.71 -4.02 -52.32
CA LEU A 234 43.73 -5.23 -53.14
C LEU A 234 44.26 -6.44 -52.36
N LYS A 235 45.37 -6.26 -51.63
CA LYS A 235 45.94 -7.32 -50.80
C LYS A 235 45.00 -7.74 -49.67
N GLN A 236 44.20 -6.82 -49.14
CA GLN A 236 43.18 -7.13 -48.14
C GLN A 236 42.05 -7.97 -48.77
N LEU A 237 41.52 -7.56 -49.92
CA LEU A 237 40.49 -8.33 -50.65
C LEU A 237 40.96 -9.74 -51.00
N GLU A 238 42.22 -9.91 -51.43
CA GLU A 238 42.79 -11.23 -51.72
C GLU A 238 42.82 -12.14 -50.49
N LYS A 239 43.20 -11.60 -49.33
CA LYS A 239 43.18 -12.34 -48.06
C LYS A 239 41.76 -12.70 -47.64
N ASP A 240 40.82 -11.78 -47.79
CA ASP A 240 39.42 -11.99 -47.39
C ASP A 240 38.76 -13.05 -48.29
N ILE A 241 39.01 -13.02 -49.60
CA ILE A 241 38.57 -14.08 -50.54
C ILE A 241 39.19 -15.42 -50.13
N GLN A 242 40.50 -15.47 -49.87
CA GLN A 242 41.16 -16.71 -49.47
C GLN A 242 40.60 -17.26 -48.15
N LEU A 243 40.27 -16.40 -47.19
CA LEU A 243 39.68 -16.78 -45.92
C LEU A 243 38.31 -17.45 -46.11
N VAL A 244 37.45 -16.87 -46.97
CA VAL A 244 36.12 -17.44 -47.23
C VAL A 244 36.20 -18.69 -48.11
N GLU A 245 37.13 -18.76 -49.06
CA GLU A 245 37.32 -19.95 -49.90
C GLU A 245 37.87 -21.14 -49.13
N SER A 246 38.86 -20.92 -48.24
CA SER A 246 39.49 -21.97 -47.44
C SER A 246 38.59 -22.55 -46.36
N ASN A 247 37.59 -21.79 -45.89
CA ASN A 247 36.66 -22.20 -44.84
C ASN A 247 35.25 -22.48 -45.41
N PRO A 248 34.83 -23.75 -45.53
CA PRO A 248 33.49 -24.10 -46.03
C PRO A 248 32.37 -23.74 -45.05
N TYR A 249 32.63 -23.86 -43.74
CA TYR A 249 31.66 -23.60 -42.67
C TYR A 249 32.06 -22.35 -41.90
N ILE A 250 31.21 -21.33 -41.95
CA ILE A 250 31.44 -20.05 -41.27
C ILE A 250 30.27 -19.79 -40.32
N TYR A 251 30.61 -19.56 -39.05
CA TYR A 251 29.66 -19.26 -37.98
C TYR A 251 29.72 -17.78 -37.63
N ILE A 252 28.57 -17.11 -37.64
CA ILE A 252 28.42 -15.71 -37.26
C ILE A 252 27.72 -15.64 -35.90
N TYR A 253 28.24 -14.84 -34.99
CA TYR A 253 27.51 -14.40 -33.80
C TYR A 253 26.70 -13.15 -34.14
N GLU A 254 25.43 -13.10 -33.72
CA GLU A 254 24.67 -11.84 -33.76
C GLU A 254 25.20 -10.81 -32.75
#